data_AF-A0A1B6K4L5-F1
#
_entry.id   AF-A0A1B6K4L5-F1
#
_cell.length_a   1.000
_cell.length_b   1.000
_cell.length_c   1.000
_cell.angle_alpha   90.00
_cell.angle_beta   90.00
_cell.angle_gamma   90.00
#
_symmetry.space_group_name_H-M   'P 1'
#
loop_
_entity.id
_entity.type
_entity.pdbx_description
1 polymer ?
#
loop_
_entity_poly.entity_id
_entity_poly.type
_entity_poly.pdbx_seq_one_letter_code
_entity_poly.pdbx_strand_id
1 'polypeptide(L)'
;RMITVKRILQNGRLVPDFSGEMMHKYSAYHGTGSVYATVVSTSSVSVQQHAAYVPALTYTCSPAQYTDTCQVLTSTFSRSLCALVLFIGLFVCLFGHSFFQTELFLMSTLMGAIITYIVVAPLGMTDSTNVVLATVGGITIANFWLLLWWIIGSPLFSLIMATLSLGFLCASLVFYTPLGDNPYMVSNVNYWLAFICCMLVVAVVFAPYTNRVNILACSVVGSYAAIVPVDHYIGANLKFIFINTMRRATVSGFNQAIIDPPFQAKDGVLPEMGG
;
A
#
# COMPACT_ATOMS: atom_id res chain seq x y z
N ARG A 1 19.43 22.50 -8.14
CA ARG A 1 19.27 23.91 -7.70
C ARG A 1 18.49 24.04 -6.36
N MET A 2 18.66 23.10 -5.42
CA MET A 2 18.07 23.10 -4.05
C MET A 2 19.18 22.98 -3.00
N ILE A 3 20.04 23.99 -2.85
CA ILE A 3 21.18 23.92 -1.91
C ILE A 3 21.11 25.06 -0.87
N THR A 4 20.33 26.11 -1.12
CA THR A 4 20.17 27.23 -0.17
C THR A 4 19.11 26.90 0.87
N VAL A 5 19.40 27.20 2.15
CA VAL A 5 18.48 27.01 3.29
C VAL A 5 17.06 27.51 2.99
N LYS A 6 16.93 28.74 2.47
CA LYS A 6 15.62 29.35 2.16
C LYS A 6 14.79 28.51 1.18
N ARG A 7 15.43 27.90 0.19
CA ARG A 7 14.74 27.04 -0.79
C ARG A 7 14.37 25.69 -0.21
N ILE A 8 15.18 25.15 0.70
CA ILE A 8 14.88 23.91 1.41
C ILE A 8 13.66 24.13 2.32
N LEU A 9 13.63 25.22 3.08
CA LEU A 9 12.48 25.55 3.94
C LEU A 9 11.19 25.86 3.16
N GLN A 10 11.30 26.38 1.93
CA GLN A 10 10.14 26.70 1.09
C GLN A 10 9.55 25.50 0.35
N ASN A 11 10.37 24.52 -0.04
CA ASN A 11 9.94 23.41 -0.91
C ASN A 11 10.07 22.03 -0.27
N GLY A 12 10.81 21.93 0.83
CA GLY A 12 10.99 20.69 1.59
C GLY A 12 9.89 20.52 2.63
N ARG A 13 9.55 19.25 2.89
CA ARG A 13 8.66 18.89 3.99
C ARG A 13 9.47 18.70 5.26
N LEU A 14 8.98 19.24 6.37
CA LEU A 14 9.61 19.03 7.67
C LEU A 14 9.26 17.63 8.17
N VAL A 15 10.29 16.84 8.46
CA VAL A 15 10.13 15.53 9.08
C VAL A 15 9.94 15.77 10.58
N PRO A 16 8.83 15.30 11.19
CA PRO A 16 8.63 15.40 12.62
C PRO A 16 9.68 14.55 13.37
N ASP A 17 10.24 15.12 14.44
CA ASP A 17 11.21 14.45 15.31
C ASP A 17 10.45 13.60 16.33
N PHE A 18 10.52 12.28 16.18
CA PHE A 18 9.63 11.36 16.91
C PHE A 18 10.13 10.94 18.29
N SER A 19 11.36 11.32 18.68
CA SER A 19 11.95 10.86 19.95
C SER A 19 13.26 11.54 20.35
N GLY A 20 13.73 12.55 19.61
CA GLY A 20 15.10 13.07 19.81
C GLY A 20 16.18 12.07 19.35
N GLU A 21 15.79 11.03 18.60
CA GLU A 21 16.73 10.13 17.94
C GLU A 21 17.37 10.84 16.74
N MET A 22 18.71 10.84 16.71
CA MET A 22 19.46 11.41 15.59
C MET A 22 19.32 10.59 14.29
N MET A 23 18.78 9.37 14.36
CA MET A 23 18.61 8.48 13.20
C MET A 23 17.14 8.35 12.82
N HIS A 24 16.82 8.70 11.58
CA HIS A 24 15.47 8.56 11.02
C HIS A 24 15.47 7.44 9.97
N LYS A 25 14.46 6.57 10.02
CA LYS A 25 14.24 5.51 9.03
C LYS A 25 13.27 6.02 7.96
N TYR A 26 13.56 5.72 6.70
CA TYR A 26 12.73 6.11 5.56
C TYR A 26 12.30 4.87 4.78
N SER A 27 11.07 4.87 4.27
CA SER A 27 10.62 3.78 3.40
C SER A 27 11.40 3.78 2.08
N ALA A 28 11.84 2.59 1.68
CA ALA A 28 12.56 2.36 0.44
C ALA A 28 11.59 2.33 -0.77
N TYR A 29 11.63 3.37 -1.60
CA TYR A 29 10.90 3.49 -2.87
C TYR A 29 11.85 3.24 -4.05
N HIS A 30 11.90 2.01 -4.53
CA HIS A 30 12.79 1.62 -5.63
C HIS A 30 12.49 2.39 -6.92
N GLY A 31 13.53 2.87 -7.61
CA GLY A 31 13.38 3.65 -8.85
C GLY A 31 13.02 5.12 -8.65
N THR A 32 12.79 5.56 -7.41
CA THR A 32 12.39 6.92 -7.08
C THR A 32 13.51 7.65 -6.33
N GLY A 33 13.99 8.75 -6.91
CA GLY A 33 15.01 9.60 -6.29
C GLY A 33 14.44 10.40 -5.11
N SER A 34 15.05 10.26 -3.94
CA SER A 34 14.74 11.04 -2.74
C SER A 34 15.97 11.86 -2.32
N VAL A 35 15.71 13.10 -1.91
CA VAL A 35 16.75 14.05 -1.47
C VAL A 35 16.47 14.39 -0.02
N TYR A 36 17.40 14.05 0.87
CA TYR A 36 17.33 14.36 2.30
C TYR A 36 18.28 15.51 2.60
N ALA A 37 17.78 16.56 3.24
CA ALA A 37 18.58 17.71 3.65
C ALA A 37 18.35 17.99 5.13
N THR A 38 19.44 18.14 5.88
CA THR A 38 19.38 18.50 7.30
C THR A 38 19.65 19.98 7.46
N VAL A 39 18.73 20.70 8.10
CA VAL A 39 18.90 22.11 8.45
C VAL A 39 18.93 22.23 9.97
N VAL A 40 20.02 22.75 10.50
CA VAL A 40 20.17 23.05 11.92
C VAL A 40 19.84 24.52 12.12
N SER A 41 18.83 24.79 12.94
CA SER A 41 18.47 26.14 13.38
C SER A 41 18.86 26.34 14.83
N THR A 42 19.66 27.36 15.13
CA THR A 42 19.88 27.82 16.50
C THR A 42 19.10 29.11 16.74
N SER A 43 18.24 29.10 17.75
CA SER A 43 17.52 30.27 18.23
C SER A 43 18.23 30.83 19.45
N SER A 44 19.02 31.88 19.23
CA SER A 44 19.51 32.75 20.31
C SER A 44 18.64 34.01 20.39
N VAL A 45 18.59 34.67 21.56
CA VAL A 45 17.64 35.74 21.96
C VAL A 45 17.47 36.90 20.95
N SER A 46 18.35 37.06 19.96
CA SER A 46 18.23 38.10 18.92
C SER A 46 18.56 37.65 17.48
N VAL A 47 19.01 36.42 17.24
CA VAL A 47 19.38 35.95 15.89
C VAL A 47 19.02 34.49 15.71
N GLN A 48 18.22 34.19 14.68
CA GLN A 48 18.03 32.84 14.15
C GLN A 48 19.11 32.55 13.11
N GLN A 49 20.04 31.66 13.44
CA GLN A 49 21.05 31.20 12.48
C GLN A 49 20.64 29.82 11.97
N HIS A 50 20.66 29.65 10.65
CA HIS A 50 20.37 28.37 10.00
C HIS A 50 21.59 27.90 9.21
N ALA A 51 22.00 26.65 9.43
CA ALA A 51 23.02 25.98 8.65
C ALA A 51 22.39 24.77 7.95
N ALA A 52 22.58 24.65 6.63
CA ALA A 52 22.20 23.45 5.90
C ALA A 52 23.42 22.56 5.69
N TYR A 53 23.27 21.28 5.98
CA TYR A 53 24.26 20.25 5.68
C TYR A 53 24.08 19.75 4.23
N VAL A 54 25.13 19.09 3.71
CA VAL A 54 25.13 18.55 2.34
C VAL A 54 23.95 17.58 2.18
N PRO A 55 23.05 17.81 1.21
CA PRO A 55 21.93 16.93 1.01
C PRO A 55 22.40 15.56 0.53
N ALA A 56 21.85 14.51 1.11
CA ALA A 56 22.05 13.14 0.65
C ALA A 56 21.00 12.82 -0.43
N LEU A 57 21.45 12.38 -1.59
CA LEU A 57 20.59 11.85 -2.66
C LEU A 57 20.66 10.34 -2.63
N THR A 58 19.51 9.68 -2.59
CA THR A 58 19.44 8.24 -2.78
C THR A 58 18.28 7.89 -3.68
N TYR A 59 18.55 6.99 -4.61
CA TYR A 59 17.51 6.35 -5.42
C TYR A 59 16.99 5.08 -4.75
N THR A 60 17.46 4.81 -3.51
CA THR A 60 17.42 3.54 -2.78
C THR A 60 18.10 2.41 -3.56
N CYS A 61 17.59 2.18 -4.75
CA CYS A 61 17.96 1.13 -5.66
C CYS A 61 17.72 1.65 -7.11
N SER A 62 18.80 1.83 -7.86
CA SER A 62 18.75 2.24 -9.27
C SER A 62 19.16 1.07 -10.16
N PRO A 63 18.29 0.58 -11.06
CA PRO A 63 18.63 -0.51 -11.98
C PRO A 63 19.75 -0.13 -12.97
N ALA A 64 20.05 1.16 -13.13
CA ALA A 64 21.17 1.66 -13.93
C ALA A 64 22.53 1.57 -13.21
N GLN A 65 22.54 1.49 -11.87
CA GLN A 65 23.75 1.43 -11.06
C GLN A 65 23.95 0.06 -10.39
N TYR A 66 22.86 -0.67 -10.12
CA TYR A 66 22.86 -1.98 -9.46
C TYR A 66 21.92 -2.92 -10.21
N THR A 67 22.45 -3.65 -11.20
CA THR A 67 21.64 -4.51 -12.08
C THR A 67 21.15 -5.80 -11.42
N ASP A 68 21.86 -6.28 -10.39
CA ASP A 68 21.66 -7.64 -9.85
C ASP A 68 20.94 -7.64 -8.49
N THR A 69 21.21 -6.65 -7.63
CA THR A 69 20.60 -6.54 -6.29
C THR A 69 19.29 -5.74 -6.28
N CYS A 70 18.97 -5.07 -7.39
CA CYS A 70 17.84 -4.15 -7.49
C CYS A 70 16.60 -4.70 -8.19
N GLN A 71 16.70 -5.95 -8.62
CA GLN A 71 15.66 -6.62 -9.37
C GLN A 71 14.59 -7.18 -8.42
N VAL A 72 13.50 -6.44 -8.27
CA VAL A 72 12.31 -6.89 -7.55
C VAL A 72 11.37 -7.57 -8.55
N LEU A 73 10.84 -8.76 -8.22
CA LEU A 73 9.90 -9.53 -9.07
C LEU A 73 10.42 -9.91 -10.47
N THR A 74 11.71 -10.22 -10.63
CA THR A 74 12.27 -10.62 -11.94
C THR A 74 12.24 -12.12 -12.22
N SER A 75 11.93 -12.94 -11.22
CA SER A 75 11.80 -14.38 -11.41
C SER A 75 10.63 -14.71 -12.35
N THR A 76 10.75 -15.78 -13.14
CA THR A 76 9.68 -16.24 -14.04
C THR A 76 8.36 -16.44 -13.30
N PHE A 77 8.43 -16.90 -12.04
CA PHE A 77 7.29 -17.06 -11.14
C PHE A 77 6.59 -15.74 -10.80
N SER A 78 7.34 -14.68 -10.51
CA SER A 78 6.74 -13.39 -10.19
C SER A 78 6.15 -12.69 -11.42
N ARG A 79 6.75 -12.88 -12.60
CA ARG A 79 6.19 -12.40 -13.87
C ARG A 79 4.86 -13.08 -14.21
N SER A 80 4.77 -14.40 -14.03
CA SER A 80 3.52 -15.12 -14.27
C SER A 80 2.43 -14.72 -13.28
N LEU A 81 2.76 -14.54 -12.00
CA LEU A 81 1.83 -14.03 -11.00
C LEU A 81 1.34 -12.62 -11.34
N CYS A 82 2.22 -11.71 -11.78
CA CYS A 82 1.83 -10.38 -12.21
C CYS A 82 0.85 -10.41 -13.39
N ALA A 83 1.10 -11.26 -14.39
CA ALA A 83 0.20 -11.42 -15.53
C ALA A 83 -1.18 -11.96 -15.08
N LEU A 84 -1.20 -12.98 -14.21
CA LEU A 84 -2.45 -13.53 -13.66
C LEU A 84 -3.25 -12.47 -12.90
N VAL A 85 -2.60 -11.71 -12.01
CA VAL A 85 -3.26 -10.65 -11.24
C VAL A 85 -3.82 -9.56 -12.17
N LEU A 86 -3.12 -9.22 -13.25
CA LEU A 86 -3.61 -8.27 -14.25
C LEU A 86 -4.91 -8.76 -14.91
N PHE A 87 -4.92 -10.00 -15.43
CA PHE A 87 -6.11 -10.55 -16.09
C PHE A 87 -7.28 -10.75 -15.12
N ILE A 88 -7.00 -11.21 -13.91
CA ILE A 88 -8.01 -11.35 -12.85
C ILE A 88 -8.57 -9.98 -12.46
N GLY A 89 -7.72 -8.96 -12.30
CA GLY A 89 -8.13 -7.59 -11.98
C GLY A 89 -9.05 -6.99 -13.04
N LEU A 90 -8.70 -7.15 -14.33
CA LEU A 90 -9.55 -6.72 -15.45
C LEU A 90 -10.88 -7.46 -15.48
N PHE A 91 -10.87 -8.78 -15.26
CA PHE A 91 -12.09 -9.58 -15.19
C PHE A 91 -13.02 -9.10 -14.06
N VAL A 92 -12.48 -8.89 -12.86
CA VAL A 92 -13.24 -8.39 -11.70
C VAL A 92 -13.78 -6.98 -11.97
N CYS A 93 -12.98 -6.12 -12.59
CA CYS A 93 -13.37 -4.75 -12.91
C CYS A 93 -14.55 -4.67 -13.89
N LEU A 94 -14.57 -5.52 -14.93
CA LEU A 94 -15.56 -5.45 -16.01
C LEU A 94 -16.75 -6.40 -15.82
N PHE A 95 -16.49 -7.61 -15.34
CA PHE A 95 -17.46 -8.70 -15.29
C PHE A 95 -17.80 -9.17 -13.87
N GLY A 96 -17.12 -8.65 -12.85
CA GLY A 96 -17.29 -9.08 -11.45
C GLY A 96 -18.76 -9.04 -10.99
N HIS A 97 -19.44 -7.92 -11.24
CA HIS A 97 -20.84 -7.75 -10.86
C HIS A 97 -21.78 -8.78 -11.52
N SER A 98 -21.54 -9.10 -12.80
CA SER A 98 -22.37 -10.06 -13.54
C SER A 98 -22.16 -11.50 -13.05
N PHE A 99 -20.98 -11.83 -12.52
CA PHE A 99 -20.62 -13.16 -12.03
C PHE A 99 -20.34 -13.15 -10.52
N PHE A 100 -21.38 -12.84 -9.74
CA PHE A 100 -21.31 -12.69 -8.28
C PHE A 100 -20.60 -13.82 -7.52
N GLN A 101 -20.82 -15.09 -7.89
CA GLN A 101 -20.15 -16.23 -7.22
C GLN A 101 -18.63 -16.21 -7.45
N THR A 102 -18.20 -15.83 -8.65
CA THR A 102 -16.76 -15.73 -8.98
C THR A 102 -16.13 -14.52 -8.33
N GLU A 103 -16.85 -13.39 -8.26
CA GLU A 103 -16.42 -12.21 -7.53
C GLU A 103 -16.21 -12.53 -6.05
N LEU A 104 -17.19 -13.20 -5.43
CA LEU A 104 -17.11 -13.60 -4.04
C LEU A 104 -15.89 -14.45 -3.76
N PHE A 105 -15.61 -15.41 -4.65
CA PHE A 105 -14.41 -16.24 -4.56
C PHE A 105 -13.13 -15.40 -4.68
N LEU A 106 -13.04 -14.49 -5.65
CA LEU A 106 -11.83 -13.70 -5.92
C LEU A 106 -11.55 -12.66 -4.83
N MET A 107 -12.57 -11.92 -4.38
CA MET A 107 -12.42 -10.94 -3.28
C MET A 107 -12.09 -11.62 -1.96
N SER A 108 -12.69 -12.79 -1.69
CA SER A 108 -12.36 -13.58 -0.50
C SER A 108 -10.96 -14.16 -0.58
N THR A 109 -10.51 -14.58 -1.77
CA THR A 109 -9.14 -15.05 -1.98
C THR A 109 -8.14 -13.92 -1.74
N LEU A 110 -8.42 -12.70 -2.21
CA LEU A 110 -7.56 -11.53 -1.99
C LEU A 110 -7.41 -11.20 -0.50
N MET A 111 -8.53 -11.01 0.20
CA MET A 111 -8.52 -10.69 1.63
C MET A 111 -7.96 -11.83 2.47
N GLY A 112 -8.33 -13.07 2.15
CA GLY A 112 -7.79 -14.26 2.80
C GLY A 112 -6.28 -14.38 2.61
N ALA A 113 -5.77 -14.13 1.41
CA ALA A 113 -4.34 -14.14 1.13
C ALA A 113 -3.60 -13.04 1.91
N ILE A 114 -4.17 -11.83 2.03
CA ILE A 114 -3.59 -10.76 2.86
C ILE A 114 -3.49 -11.21 4.31
N ILE A 115 -4.57 -11.73 4.89
CA ILE A 115 -4.61 -12.18 6.28
C ILE A 115 -3.61 -13.31 6.50
N THR A 116 -3.62 -14.34 5.65
CA THR A 116 -2.68 -15.46 5.77
C THR A 116 -1.23 -15.00 5.60
N TYR A 117 -0.93 -14.10 4.67
CA TYR A 117 0.42 -13.56 4.50
C TYR A 117 0.90 -12.82 5.75
N ILE A 118 0.05 -12.00 6.37
CA ILE A 118 0.40 -11.28 7.61
C ILE A 118 0.70 -12.24 8.76
N VAL A 119 -0.03 -13.35 8.85
CA VAL A 119 0.17 -14.37 9.90
C VAL A 119 1.44 -15.19 9.65
N VAL A 120 1.75 -15.50 8.38
CA VAL A 120 2.88 -16.37 8.00
C VAL A 120 4.19 -15.60 7.92
N ALA A 121 4.19 -14.32 7.53
CA ALA A 121 5.41 -13.54 7.35
C ALA A 121 6.33 -13.47 8.60
N PRO A 122 5.83 -13.37 9.84
CA PRO A 122 6.65 -13.43 11.04
C PRO A 122 7.34 -14.78 11.29
N LEU A 123 6.95 -15.86 10.60
CA LEU A 123 7.53 -17.19 10.78
C LEU A 123 8.94 -17.32 10.17
N GLY A 124 9.44 -16.29 9.48
CA GLY A 124 10.81 -16.25 8.97
C GLY A 124 11.09 -17.23 7.83
N MET A 125 10.05 -17.70 7.13
CA MET A 125 10.20 -18.53 5.93
C MET A 125 10.60 -17.70 4.70
N THR A 126 10.98 -18.36 3.61
CA THR A 126 11.34 -17.68 2.36
C THR A 126 10.15 -16.94 1.75
N ASP A 127 10.40 -15.79 1.11
CA ASP A 127 9.36 -14.94 0.50
C ASP A 127 8.46 -15.69 -0.49
N SER A 128 9.05 -16.58 -1.29
CA SER A 128 8.31 -17.42 -2.24
C SER A 128 7.35 -18.38 -1.53
N THR A 129 7.77 -18.97 -0.41
CA THR A 129 6.94 -19.88 0.38
C THR A 129 5.81 -19.13 1.06
N ASN A 130 6.08 -17.92 1.58
CA ASN A 130 5.05 -17.07 2.20
C ASN A 130 3.94 -16.72 1.21
N VAL A 131 4.30 -16.40 -0.03
CA VAL A 131 3.32 -16.11 -1.10
C VAL A 131 2.49 -17.36 -1.45
N VAL A 132 3.12 -18.53 -1.55
CA VAL A 132 2.39 -19.79 -1.83
C VAL A 132 1.45 -20.17 -0.69
N LEU A 133 1.87 -20.02 0.57
CA LEU A 133 1.00 -20.27 1.72
C LEU A 133 -0.15 -19.26 1.77
N ALA A 134 0.11 -18.00 1.43
CA ALA A 134 -0.92 -16.98 1.34
C ALA A 134 -1.96 -17.29 0.25
N THR A 135 -1.56 -17.76 -0.92
CA THR A 135 -2.51 -18.13 -1.98
C THR A 135 -3.34 -19.35 -1.59
N VAL A 136 -2.72 -20.37 -0.98
CA VAL A 136 -3.45 -21.55 -0.47
C VAL A 136 -4.43 -21.14 0.63
N GLY A 137 -4.01 -20.33 1.60
CA GLY A 137 -4.89 -19.81 2.65
C GLY A 137 -6.02 -18.92 2.13
N GLY A 138 -5.74 -18.10 1.11
CA GLY A 138 -6.78 -17.32 0.42
C GLY A 138 -7.82 -18.22 -0.23
N ILE A 139 -7.40 -19.26 -0.95
CA ILE A 139 -8.31 -20.20 -1.61
C ILE A 139 -9.15 -20.97 -0.58
N THR A 140 -8.59 -21.39 0.56
CA THR A 140 -9.37 -22.08 1.61
C THR A 140 -10.42 -21.17 2.23
N ILE A 141 -10.08 -19.91 2.52
CA ILE A 141 -11.02 -18.90 3.02
C ILE A 141 -12.12 -18.61 1.97
N ALA A 142 -11.76 -18.54 0.69
CA ALA A 142 -12.72 -18.32 -0.38
C ALA A 142 -13.71 -19.48 -0.56
N ASN A 143 -13.22 -20.74 -0.48
CA ASN A 143 -14.09 -21.91 -0.50
C ASN A 143 -15.03 -21.93 0.72
N PHE A 144 -14.52 -21.60 1.90
CA PHE A 144 -15.35 -21.47 3.10
C PHE A 144 -16.47 -20.44 2.91
N TRP A 145 -16.15 -19.28 2.34
CA TRP A 145 -17.14 -18.22 2.11
C TRP A 145 -18.15 -18.59 1.02
N LEU A 146 -17.71 -19.29 -0.02
CA LEU A 146 -18.59 -19.83 -1.05
C LEU A 146 -19.54 -20.88 -0.43
N LEU A 147 -19.04 -21.80 0.39
CA LEU A 147 -19.89 -22.75 1.12
C LEU A 147 -20.92 -22.04 2.00
N LEU A 148 -20.51 -20.97 2.70
CA LEU A 148 -21.42 -20.15 3.51
C LEU A 148 -22.53 -19.53 2.65
N TRP A 149 -22.20 -19.06 1.44
CA TRP A 149 -23.17 -18.58 0.47
C TRP A 149 -24.15 -19.68 0.03
N TRP A 150 -23.67 -20.90 -0.23
CA TRP A 150 -24.55 -22.02 -0.61
C TRP A 150 -25.51 -22.44 0.50
N ILE A 151 -25.12 -22.30 1.77
CA ILE A 151 -25.97 -22.66 2.93
C ILE A 151 -26.97 -21.55 3.25
N ILE A 152 -26.51 -20.29 3.33
CA ILE A 152 -27.32 -19.18 3.83
C ILE A 152 -28.08 -18.48 2.70
N GLY A 153 -27.50 -18.39 1.50
CA GLY A 153 -28.10 -17.74 0.33
C GLY A 153 -28.32 -16.22 0.47
N SER A 154 -27.85 -15.59 1.56
CA SER A 154 -28.11 -14.17 1.81
C SER A 154 -27.00 -13.26 1.27
N PRO A 155 -27.32 -12.19 0.51
CA PRO A 155 -26.34 -11.29 -0.11
C PRO A 155 -25.54 -10.46 0.90
N LEU A 156 -26.02 -10.34 2.14
CA LEU A 156 -25.37 -9.55 3.19
C LEU A 156 -23.98 -10.10 3.57
N PHE A 157 -23.85 -11.42 3.74
CA PHE A 157 -22.55 -12.02 4.07
C PHE A 157 -21.56 -11.88 2.93
N SER A 158 -22.00 -12.02 1.69
CA SER A 158 -21.12 -11.83 0.53
C SER A 158 -20.56 -10.41 0.46
N LEU A 159 -21.38 -9.41 0.77
CA LEU A 159 -21.00 -8.01 0.72
C LEU A 159 -19.92 -7.62 1.74
N ILE A 160 -19.82 -8.33 2.87
CA ILE A 160 -18.81 -8.04 3.91
C ILE A 160 -17.40 -8.15 3.31
N MET A 161 -17.13 -9.17 2.50
CA MET A 161 -15.81 -9.34 1.88
C MET A 161 -15.51 -8.28 0.82
N ALA A 162 -16.50 -7.93 -0.01
CA ALA A 162 -16.35 -6.87 -1.01
C ALA A 162 -16.11 -5.49 -0.35
N THR A 163 -16.88 -5.16 0.69
CA THR A 163 -16.77 -3.89 1.42
C THR A 163 -15.52 -3.79 2.28
N LEU A 164 -15.09 -4.88 2.91
CA LEU A 164 -13.80 -4.93 3.61
C LEU A 164 -12.64 -4.75 2.63
N SER A 165 -12.73 -5.31 1.42
CA SER A 165 -11.71 -5.13 0.38
C SER A 165 -11.59 -3.68 -0.06
N LEU A 166 -12.73 -3.05 -0.31
CA LEU A 166 -12.79 -1.62 -0.64
C LEU A 166 -12.29 -0.76 0.54
N GLY A 167 -12.73 -1.07 1.76
CA GLY A 167 -12.31 -0.41 2.99
C GLY A 167 -10.81 -0.51 3.23
N PHE A 168 -10.20 -1.67 2.94
CA PHE A 168 -8.75 -1.87 3.04
C PHE A 168 -7.99 -0.94 2.10
N LEU A 169 -8.45 -0.79 0.85
CA LEU A 169 -7.83 0.12 -0.11
C LEU A 169 -8.04 1.59 0.29
N CYS A 170 -9.24 1.96 0.71
CA CYS A 170 -9.52 3.32 1.20
C CYS A 170 -8.65 3.66 2.42
N ALA A 171 -8.57 2.76 3.40
CA ALA A 171 -7.71 2.94 4.57
C ALA A 171 -6.23 3.04 4.14
N SER A 172 -5.76 2.15 3.29
CA SER A 172 -4.39 2.20 2.76
C SER A 172 -4.10 3.52 2.05
N LEU A 173 -5.05 4.06 1.28
CA LEU A 173 -4.92 5.37 0.64
C LEU A 173 -4.87 6.51 1.66
N VAL A 174 -5.73 6.49 2.68
CA VAL A 174 -5.71 7.51 3.75
C VAL A 174 -4.38 7.48 4.50
N PHE A 175 -3.86 6.31 4.86
CA PHE A 175 -2.57 6.18 5.55
C PHE A 175 -1.34 6.34 4.64
N TYR A 176 -1.53 6.33 3.32
CA TYR A 176 -0.52 6.72 2.34
C TYR A 176 -0.34 8.24 2.25
N THR A 177 -1.32 9.03 2.72
CA THR A 177 -1.18 10.48 2.85
C THR A 177 -0.36 10.85 4.10
N PRO A 178 0.13 12.10 4.23
CA PRO A 178 0.85 12.59 5.43
C PRO A 178 0.17 12.37 6.78
N LEU A 179 -1.10 11.93 6.82
CA LEU A 179 -1.76 11.48 8.04
C LEU A 179 -1.09 10.24 8.67
N GLY A 180 -0.44 9.40 7.85
CA GLY A 180 0.30 8.22 8.31
C GLY A 180 1.56 8.54 9.11
N ASP A 181 2.18 9.70 8.86
CA ASP A 181 3.42 10.15 9.52
C ASP A 181 3.16 10.94 10.82
N ASN A 182 1.97 10.86 11.40
CA ASN A 182 1.65 11.55 12.64
C ASN A 182 2.33 10.84 13.84
N PRO A 183 2.91 11.56 14.82
CA PRO A 183 3.52 10.95 16.01
C PRO A 183 2.60 9.96 16.76
N TYR A 184 1.28 10.17 16.75
CA TYR A 184 0.34 9.23 17.37
C TYR A 184 0.26 7.87 16.65
N MET A 185 0.63 7.81 15.37
CA MET A 185 0.56 6.63 14.50
C MET A 185 1.84 5.80 14.50
N VAL A 186 2.88 6.21 15.24
CA VAL A 186 4.09 5.39 15.48
C VAL A 186 3.76 4.18 16.34
N SER A 187 2.78 4.29 17.25
CA SER A 187 2.27 3.15 18.01
C SER A 187 1.53 2.16 17.11
N ASN A 188 1.92 0.88 17.16
CA ASN A 188 1.28 -0.17 16.37
C ASN A 188 -0.22 -0.30 16.69
N VAL A 189 -0.57 -0.22 17.98
CA VAL A 189 -1.97 -0.37 18.43
C VAL A 189 -2.83 0.75 17.87
N ASN A 190 -2.39 1.99 17.99
CA ASN A 190 -3.15 3.15 17.53
C ASN A 190 -3.38 3.12 16.02
N TYR A 191 -2.34 2.80 15.25
CA TYR A 191 -2.47 2.71 13.80
C TYR A 191 -3.41 1.59 13.39
N TRP A 192 -3.25 0.36 13.91
CA TRP A 192 -4.09 -0.75 13.48
C TRP A 192 -5.55 -0.54 13.91
N LEU A 193 -5.78 0.05 15.08
CA LEU A 193 -7.12 0.43 15.52
C LEU A 193 -7.73 1.49 14.59
N ALA A 194 -6.99 2.55 14.25
CA ALA A 194 -7.46 3.59 13.33
C ALA A 194 -7.68 3.04 11.91
N PHE A 195 -6.81 2.14 11.45
CA PHE A 195 -6.91 1.46 10.16
C PHE A 195 -8.17 0.60 10.09
N ILE A 196 -8.41 -0.25 11.08
CA ILE A 196 -9.62 -1.08 11.17
C ILE A 196 -10.87 -0.20 11.31
N CYS A 197 -10.82 0.87 12.10
CA CYS A 197 -11.91 1.82 12.22
C CYS A 197 -12.27 2.43 10.85
N CYS A 198 -11.27 2.88 10.08
CA CYS A 198 -11.48 3.40 8.73
C CYS A 198 -12.12 2.34 7.80
N MET A 199 -11.61 1.10 7.83
CA MET A 199 -12.20 -0.02 7.07
C MET A 199 -13.66 -0.27 7.43
N LEU A 200 -13.98 -0.30 8.73
CA LEU A 200 -15.33 -0.55 9.23
C LEU A 200 -16.29 0.59 8.93
N VAL A 201 -15.83 1.85 8.99
CA VAL A 201 -16.64 3.01 8.60
C VAL A 201 -17.06 2.88 7.13
N VAL A 202 -16.14 2.51 6.24
CA VAL A 202 -16.47 2.24 4.83
C VAL A 202 -17.52 1.12 4.74
N ALA A 203 -17.33 0.00 5.43
CA ALA A 203 -18.29 -1.10 5.41
C ALA A 203 -19.70 -0.72 5.93
N VAL A 204 -19.78 0.05 7.02
CA VAL A 204 -21.05 0.46 7.65
C VAL A 204 -21.78 1.50 6.81
N VAL A 205 -21.07 2.51 6.29
CA VAL A 205 -21.65 3.57 5.45
C VAL A 205 -22.25 2.99 4.16
N PHE A 206 -21.60 1.97 3.61
CA PHE A 206 -22.00 1.34 2.36
C PHE A 206 -22.93 0.12 2.54
N ALA A 207 -23.16 -0.34 3.76
CA ALA A 207 -24.09 -1.44 4.07
C ALA A 207 -25.51 -1.29 3.47
N PRO A 208 -26.18 -0.12 3.48
CA PRO A 208 -27.54 0.01 2.93
C PRO A 208 -27.59 -0.03 1.39
N TYR A 209 -26.47 0.14 0.69
CA TYR A 209 -26.41 0.27 -0.77
C TYR A 209 -25.78 -0.94 -1.46
N THR A 210 -26.13 -2.15 -1.02
CA THR A 210 -25.49 -3.43 -1.38
C THR A 210 -25.15 -3.58 -2.87
N ASN A 211 -26.13 -3.41 -3.76
CA ASN A 211 -25.92 -3.59 -5.21
C ASN A 211 -24.95 -2.55 -5.81
N ARG A 212 -25.09 -1.27 -5.43
CA ARG A 212 -24.25 -0.19 -5.96
C ARG A 212 -22.82 -0.30 -5.45
N VAL A 213 -22.69 -0.69 -4.20
CA VAL A 213 -21.41 -0.83 -3.50
C VAL A 213 -20.64 -2.03 -4.03
N ASN A 214 -21.33 -3.11 -4.38
CA ASN A 214 -20.68 -4.26 -5.00
C ASN A 214 -20.08 -3.90 -6.38
N ILE A 215 -20.83 -3.16 -7.20
CA ILE A 215 -20.31 -2.63 -8.48
C ILE A 215 -19.11 -1.72 -8.25
N LEU A 216 -19.19 -0.81 -7.27
CA LEU A 216 -18.09 0.09 -6.91
C LEU A 216 -16.86 -0.67 -6.42
N ALA A 217 -17.04 -1.67 -5.54
CA ALA A 217 -15.96 -2.50 -5.00
C ALA A 217 -15.28 -3.30 -6.11
N CYS A 218 -16.05 -3.93 -7.00
CA CYS A 218 -15.53 -4.59 -8.21
C CYS A 218 -14.67 -3.66 -9.06
N SER A 219 -15.21 -2.48 -9.37
CA SER A 219 -14.55 -1.48 -10.21
C SER A 219 -13.24 -0.99 -9.57
N VAL A 220 -13.29 -0.55 -8.31
CA VAL A 220 -12.13 0.06 -7.63
C VAL A 220 -11.07 -0.98 -7.29
N VAL A 221 -11.46 -2.11 -6.68
CA VAL A 221 -10.50 -3.15 -6.29
C VAL A 221 -9.94 -3.86 -7.53
N GLY A 222 -10.78 -4.14 -8.53
CA GLY A 222 -10.37 -4.76 -9.79
C GLY A 222 -9.44 -3.88 -10.62
N SER A 223 -9.76 -2.59 -10.79
CA SER A 223 -8.88 -1.65 -11.49
C SER A 223 -7.54 -1.48 -10.78
N TYR A 224 -7.55 -1.35 -9.45
CA TYR A 224 -6.30 -1.28 -8.67
C TYR A 224 -5.47 -2.57 -8.82
N ALA A 225 -6.10 -3.74 -8.76
CA ALA A 225 -5.41 -5.01 -8.99
C ALA A 225 -4.80 -5.13 -10.41
N ALA A 226 -5.46 -4.58 -11.43
CA ALA A 226 -4.93 -4.53 -12.79
C ALA A 226 -3.78 -3.52 -12.95
N ILE A 227 -3.85 -2.38 -12.27
CA ILE A 227 -2.86 -1.31 -12.34
C ILE A 227 -1.55 -1.68 -11.64
N VAL A 228 -1.59 -2.39 -10.49
CA VAL A 228 -0.39 -2.70 -9.70
C VAL A 228 0.72 -3.44 -10.50
N PRO A 229 0.42 -4.50 -11.28
CA PRO A 229 1.41 -5.13 -12.16
C PRO A 229 1.96 -4.16 -13.22
N VAL A 230 1.12 -3.32 -13.81
CA VAL A 230 1.53 -2.34 -14.83
C VAL A 230 2.45 -1.27 -14.22
N ASP A 231 2.09 -0.75 -13.05
CA ASP A 231 2.88 0.20 -12.25
C ASP A 231 4.26 -0.38 -11.89
N HIS A 232 4.33 -1.69 -11.61
CA HIS A 232 5.61 -2.36 -11.34
C HIS A 232 6.58 -2.25 -12.53
N TYR A 233 6.11 -2.50 -13.77
CA TYR A 233 6.95 -2.43 -14.96
C TYR A 233 7.24 -1.00 -15.44
N ILE A 234 6.31 -0.06 -15.21
CA ILE A 234 6.51 1.37 -15.53
C ILE A 234 7.44 2.05 -14.51
N GLY A 235 7.55 1.50 -13.31
CA GLY A 235 8.33 2.06 -12.21
C GLY A 235 7.64 3.26 -11.54
N ALA A 236 6.32 3.27 -11.51
CA ALA A 236 5.52 4.27 -10.78
C ALA A 236 5.38 3.90 -9.29
N ASN A 237 4.75 4.76 -8.48
CA ASN A 237 4.69 4.60 -7.02
C ASN A 237 3.34 4.09 -6.51
N LEU A 238 2.34 3.84 -7.36
CA LEU A 238 0.99 3.46 -6.92
C LEU A 238 0.96 2.13 -6.17
N LYS A 239 1.82 1.17 -6.54
CA LYS A 239 1.94 -0.12 -5.81
C LYS A 239 2.25 0.06 -4.32
N PHE A 240 2.87 1.18 -3.94
CA PHE A 240 3.24 1.43 -2.56
C PHE A 240 2.06 1.75 -1.65
N ILE A 241 0.88 2.11 -2.19
CA ILE A 241 -0.34 2.25 -1.40
C ILE A 241 -0.63 0.94 -0.65
N PHE A 242 -0.60 -0.19 -1.37
CA PHE A 242 -0.78 -1.52 -0.79
C PHE A 242 0.47 -2.02 -0.07
N ILE A 243 1.65 -1.89 -0.71
CA ILE A 243 2.89 -2.46 -0.19
C ILE A 243 3.31 -1.83 1.15
N ASN A 244 3.07 -0.53 1.37
CA ASN A 244 3.40 0.12 2.64
C ASN A 244 2.56 -0.44 3.80
N THR A 245 1.27 -0.68 3.58
CA THR A 245 0.40 -1.35 4.57
C THR A 245 0.91 -2.75 4.88
N MET A 246 1.29 -3.53 3.86
CA MET A 246 1.84 -4.87 4.05
C MET A 246 3.19 -4.86 4.79
N ARG A 247 4.11 -3.97 4.39
CA ARG A 247 5.41 -3.81 5.07
C ARG A 247 5.23 -3.42 6.54
N ARG A 248 4.24 -2.58 6.85
CA ARG A 248 3.93 -2.23 8.24
C ARG A 248 3.41 -3.40 9.06
N ALA A 249 2.74 -4.36 8.43
CA ALA A 249 2.26 -5.57 9.09
C ALA A 249 3.36 -6.61 9.30
N THR A 250 4.31 -6.72 8.36
CA THR A 250 5.25 -7.85 8.32
C THR A 250 6.69 -7.49 8.72
N VAL A 251 7.11 -6.23 8.55
CA VAL A 251 8.48 -5.79 8.83
C VAL A 251 8.55 -5.13 10.20
N SER A 252 9.38 -5.68 11.08
CA SER A 252 9.63 -5.11 12.40
C SER A 252 10.30 -3.73 12.28
N GLY A 253 9.82 -2.77 13.07
CA GLY A 253 10.35 -1.40 13.07
C GLY A 253 9.94 -0.52 11.89
N PHE A 254 9.06 -0.99 10.99
CA PHE A 254 8.50 -0.16 9.92
C PHE A 254 7.55 0.94 10.44
N ASN A 255 7.07 0.81 11.68
CA ASN A 255 6.26 1.82 12.36
C ASN A 255 6.99 3.14 12.63
N GLN A 256 8.32 3.13 12.58
CA GLN A 256 9.18 4.32 12.69
C GLN A 256 9.64 4.85 11.31
N ALA A 257 9.28 4.14 10.23
CA ALA A 257 9.67 4.55 8.89
C ALA A 257 8.75 5.67 8.41
N ILE A 258 9.33 6.74 7.88
CA ILE A 258 8.58 7.82 7.23
C ILE A 258 8.11 7.32 5.86
N ILE A 259 6.81 7.40 5.63
CA ILE A 259 6.13 6.87 4.46
C ILE A 259 5.72 8.05 3.57
N ASP A 260 6.69 8.67 2.90
CA ASP A 260 6.43 9.81 2.01
C ASP A 260 7.04 9.58 0.62
N PRO A 261 6.29 8.98 -0.31
CA PRO A 261 6.72 8.86 -1.68
C PRO A 261 6.55 10.22 -2.39
N PRO A 262 7.58 10.74 -3.07
CA PRO A 262 7.42 11.97 -3.83
C PRO A 262 6.43 11.69 -4.98
N PHE A 263 5.35 12.48 -5.04
CA PHE A 263 4.33 12.38 -6.09
C PHE A 263 5.00 12.60 -7.45
N GLN A 264 5.08 11.55 -8.28
CA GLN A 264 5.66 11.65 -9.62
C GLN A 264 4.57 11.92 -10.65
N ALA A 265 4.89 12.69 -11.71
CA ALA A 265 3.93 12.96 -12.79
C ALA A 265 3.37 11.66 -13.44
N LYS A 266 4.15 10.57 -13.42
CA LYS A 266 3.72 9.24 -13.90
C LYS A 266 2.56 8.65 -13.08
N ASP A 267 2.46 9.01 -11.80
CA ASP A 267 1.40 8.56 -10.90
C ASP A 267 0.05 9.24 -11.24
N GLY A 268 0.07 10.40 -11.89
CA GLY A 268 -1.14 11.12 -12.36
C GLY A 268 -1.64 10.67 -13.74
N VAL A 269 -0.74 10.18 -14.60
CA VAL A 269 -1.09 9.74 -15.97
C VAL A 269 -1.69 8.33 -16.00
N LEU A 270 -1.27 7.44 -15.11
CA LEU A 270 -1.79 6.06 -15.05
C LEU A 270 -3.31 5.98 -14.78
N PRO A 271 -3.88 6.79 -13.86
CA PRO A 271 -5.33 6.89 -13.68
C PRO A 271 -6.07 7.52 -14.87
N GLU A 272 -5.44 8.47 -15.59
CA GLU A 272 -6.07 9.19 -16.72
C GLU A 272 -6.13 8.37 -18.02
N MET A 273 -5.25 7.37 -18.20
CA MET A 273 -5.28 6.47 -19.36
C MET A 273 -6.41 5.42 -19.32
N GLY A 274 -7.19 5.38 -18.24
CA GLY A 274 -8.35 4.49 -18.07
C GLY A 274 -9.71 5.16 -18.35
N GLY A 275 -9.74 6.38 -18.87
CA GLY A 275 -10.95 7.13 -19.24
C GLY A 275 -11.23 7.15 -20.74
#